data_AF-A0A950X0Y6-F1
#
_entry.id   AF-A0A950X0Y6-F1
#
_cell.length_a   1.000
_cell.length_b   1.000
_cell.length_c   1.000
_cell.angle_alpha   90.00
_cell.angle_beta   90.00
_cell.angle_gamma   90.00
#
_symmetry.space_group_name_H-M   'P 1'
#
loop_
_entity.id
_entity.type
_entity.pdbx_description
1 polymer ?
#
loop_
_entity_poly.entity_id
_entity_poly.type
_entity_poly.pdbx_seq_one_letter_code
_entity_poly.pdbx_strand_id
1 'polypeptide(L)' 'MLNRIDTKFADLKRDRRSAFVVYIAGGDPTLEKTVEIAVSLERAGVDLLEIGVPFSDPLADGLANQLGAQRA' A
#
# COMPACT_ATOMS: atom_id res chain seq x y z
N MET A 1 -22.86 5.27 -7.02
CA MET A 1 -21.75 5.02 -7.97
C MET A 1 -20.70 4.22 -7.22
N LEU A 2 -20.25 3.09 -7.75
CA LEU A 2 -19.23 2.25 -7.09
C LEU A 2 -17.85 2.93 -7.19
N ASN A 3 -17.08 2.91 -6.11
CA ASN A 3 -15.70 3.40 -6.13
C ASN A 3 -14.72 2.29 -6.57
N ARG A 4 -13.43 2.62 -6.72
CA ARG A 4 -12.41 1.68 -7.19
C ARG A 4 -12.26 0.45 -6.28
N ILE A 5 -12.38 0.64 -4.97
CA ILE A 5 -12.27 -0.43 -3.96
C ILE A 5 -13.49 -1.35 -4.08
N ASP A 6 -14.70 -0.79 -4.16
CA ASP A 6 -15.93 -1.58 -4.30
C ASP A 6 -15.88 -2.46 -5.57
N THR A 7 -15.45 -1.89 -6.70
CA THR A 7 -15.29 -2.60 -7.96
C THR A 7 -14.29 -3.75 -7.84
N LYS A 8 -13.12 -3.51 -7.23
CA LYS A 8 -12.09 -4.54 -7.06
C LYS A 8 -12.57 -5.70 -6.20
N PHE A 9 -13.23 -5.42 -5.07
CA PHE A 9 -13.79 -6.49 -4.22
C PHE A 9 -14.92 -7.26 -4.90
N ALA A 10 -15.74 -6.61 -5.73
CA ALA A 10 -16.75 -7.29 -6.53
C ALA A 10 -16.13 -8.26 -7.54
N ASP A 11 -15.05 -7.85 -8.23
CA ASP A 11 -14.29 -8.69 -9.15
C ASP A 11 -13.66 -9.89 -8.43
N LEU A 12 -12.98 -9.66 -7.31
CA LEU A 12 -12.33 -10.72 -6.52
C LEU A 12 -13.34 -11.74 -5.98
N LYS A 13 -14.52 -11.28 -5.55
CA LYS A 13 -15.60 -12.15 -5.08
C LYS A 13 -16.14 -13.04 -6.21
N ARG A 14 -16.34 -12.48 -7.41
CA ARG A 14 -16.72 -13.26 -8.61
C ARG A 14 -15.68 -14.33 -8.92
N ASP A 15 -14.41 -13.97 -8.79
CA ASP A 15 -13.28 -14.84 -9.09
C ASP A 15 -12.93 -15.80 -7.93
N ARG A 16 -13.67 -15.75 -6.80
CA ARG A 16 -13.46 -16.53 -5.57
C ARG A 16 -12.04 -16.41 -5.02
N ARG A 17 -11.45 -15.22 -5.11
CA ARG A 17 -10.10 -14.91 -4.61
C ARG A 17 -10.17 -13.92 -3.45
N SER A 18 -9.26 -14.08 -2.50
CA SER A 18 -8.97 -13.05 -1.51
C SER A 18 -8.18 -11.91 -2.14
N ALA A 19 -8.33 -10.70 -1.62
CA ALA A 19 -7.52 -9.55 -2.03
C ALA A 19 -6.08 -9.71 -1.55
N PHE A 20 -5.12 -9.39 -2.42
CA PHE A 20 -3.75 -9.15 -2.02
C PHE A 20 -3.52 -7.65 -1.81
N VAL A 21 -3.38 -7.26 -0.54
CA VAL A 21 -3.21 -5.87 -0.11
C VAL A 21 -1.79 -5.67 0.37
N VAL A 22 -1.10 -4.65 -0.16
CA VAL A 22 0.29 -4.33 0.19
C VAL A 22 0.35 -2.93 0.78
N TYR A 23 1.11 -2.80 1.87
CA TYR A 23 1.46 -1.54 2.49
C TYR A 23 2.90 -1.15 2.16
N ILE A 24 3.13 0.12 1.85
CA ILE A 24 4.47 0.74 1.80
C ILE A 24 4.48 2.05 2.58
N ALA A 25 5.62 2.38 3.19
CA ALA A 25 5.83 3.71 3.78
C ALA A 25 6.12 4.71 2.65
N GLY A 26 5.23 5.68 2.43
CA GLY A 26 5.44 6.74 1.44
C GLY A 26 6.62 7.61 1.84
N GLY A 27 7.51 7.88 0.90
CA GLY A 27 8.76 8.59 1.15
C GLY A 27 9.95 7.68 1.47
N ASP A 28 9.75 6.39 1.80
CA ASP A 28 10.85 5.46 2.08
C ASP A 28 11.22 4.62 0.83
N PRO A 29 12.48 4.65 0.36
CA PRO A 29 13.59 5.48 0.83
C PRO A 29 13.60 6.90 0.25
N THR A 30 12.80 7.17 -0.79
CA THR A 30 12.56 8.51 -1.36
C THR A 30 11.15 8.59 -1.95
N LEU A 31 10.64 9.80 -2.22
CA LEU A 31 9.37 10.00 -2.92
C LEU A 31 9.39 9.43 -4.33
N GLU A 32 10.50 9.57 -5.06
CA GLU A 32 10.68 9.00 -6.40
C GLU A 32 10.58 7.47 -6.35
N LYS A 33 11.23 6.83 -5.37
CA LYS A 33 11.15 5.39 -5.19
C LYS A 33 9.77 4.91 -4.78
N THR A 34 9.02 5.70 -4.02
CA THR A 34 7.62 5.37 -3.70
C THR A 34 6.79 5.17 -4.97
N VAL A 35 6.95 6.06 -5.96
CA VAL A 35 6.23 5.95 -7.24
C VAL A 35 6.70 4.73 -8.03
N GLU A 36 8.02 4.50 -8.13
CA GLU A 36 8.57 3.33 -8.83
C GLU A 36 8.08 2.01 -8.21
N ILE A 37 8.06 1.93 -6.88
CA ILE A 37 7.58 0.75 -6.13
C ILE A 37 6.08 0.56 -6.37
N ALA A 38 5.27 1.61 -6.26
CA ALA A 38 3.83 1.54 -6.46
C ALA A 38 3.46 1.00 -7.86
N VAL A 39 4.12 1.50 -8.90
CA VAL A 39 3.92 1.02 -10.28
C VAL A 39 4.40 -0.43 -10.44
N SER A 40 5.49 -0.81 -9.78
CA SER A 40 5.99 -2.20 -9.82
C SER A 40 5.04 -3.17 -9.13
N LEU A 41 4.43 -2.77 -8.01
CA LEU A 41 3.45 -3.56 -7.27
C LEU A 41 2.13 -3.73 -8.06
N GLU A 42 1.68 -2.70 -8.77
CA GLU A 42 0.53 -2.79 -9.68
C GLU A 42 0.78 -3.84 -10.77
N ARG A 43 1.95 -3.80 -11.42
CA ARG A 43 2.36 -4.80 -12.43
C ARG A 43 2.51 -6.21 -11.86
N ALA A 44 2.84 -6.33 -10.58
CA ALA A 44 2.95 -7.62 -9.88
C ALA A 44 1.59 -8.22 -9.51
N GLY A 45 0.48 -7.51 -9.73
CA GLY A 45 -0.87 -8.00 -9.48
C GLY A 45 -1.39 -7.75 -8.07
N VAL A 46 -0.86 -6.72 -7.38
CA VAL A 46 -1.46 -6.22 -6.12
C VAL A 46 -2.86 -5.68 -6.40
N ASP A 47 -3.84 -6.08 -5.58
CA ASP A 47 -5.23 -5.66 -5.75
C ASP A 47 -5.48 -4.28 -5.13
N LEU A 48 -4.88 -4.01 -3.97
CA LEU A 48 -4.95 -2.73 -3.27
C LEU A 48 -3.56 -2.35 -2.72
N LEU A 49 -3.19 -1.09 -2.92
CA LEU A 49 -1.97 -0.50 -2.37
C LEU A 49 -2.34 0.51 -1.28
N GLU A 50 -1.78 0.30 -0.10
CA GLU A 50 -1.81 1.26 1.01
C GLU A 50 -0.48 2.02 1.03
N ILE A 51 -0.56 3.34 0.99
CA ILE A 51 0.60 4.22 1.08
C ILE A 51 0.53 4.93 2.43
N GLY A 52 1.42 4.55 3.34
CA GLY A 52 1.55 5.18 4.64
C GLY A 52 2.05 6.61 4.51
N VAL A 53 1.40 7.53 5.21
CA VAL A 53 1.92 8.90 5.40
C VAL A 53 2.78 8.88 6.66
N PRO A 54 4.07 9.25 6.58
CA PRO A 54 4.96 9.27 7.75
C PRO A 54 4.39 10.11 8.89
N PHE A 55 4.52 9.61 10.11
CA PHE A 55 4.05 10.26 11.32
C PHE A 55 5.18 10.37 12.33
N SER A 56 5.26 11.49 13.06
CA SER A 56 6.35 11.75 14.00
C SER A 56 6.36 10.81 15.20
N ASP A 57 5.19 10.33 15.61
CA ASP A 57 5.00 9.53 16.84
C ASP A 57 4.22 8.23 16.56
N PRO A 58 4.76 7.28 15.77
CA PRO A 58 4.04 6.08 15.28
C PRO A 58 3.92 4.97 16.36
N LEU A 59 3.21 5.26 17.45
CA LEU A 59 3.11 4.37 18.63
C LEU A 59 2.38 3.04 18.35
N ALA A 60 1.55 2.98 17.32
CA ALA A 60 0.80 1.79 16.95
C ALA A 60 1.54 0.86 15.97
N ASP A 61 2.65 1.32 15.41
CA ASP A 61 3.39 0.60 14.39
C ASP A 61 4.50 -0.29 14.97
N GLY A 62 4.75 -1.43 14.32
CA GLY A 62 5.92 -2.26 14.61
C GLY A 62 7.22 -1.62 14.11
N LEU A 63 8.36 -2.14 14.59
CA LEU A 63 9.70 -1.57 14.32
C LEU A 63 9.98 -1.28 12.84
N ALA A 64 9.61 -2.19 11.94
CA ALA A 64 9.85 -2.00 10.50
C ALA A 64 9.14 -0.76 9.94
N ASN A 65 7.87 -0.57 10.30
CA ASN A 65 7.06 0.58 9.86
C ASN A 65 7.53 1.87 10.52
N GLN A 66 7.87 1.83 11.82
CA GLN A 66 8.44 2.98 12.51
C GLN A 66 9.75 3.45 11.85
N LEU A 67 10.64 2.51 11.52
CA LEU A 67 11.88 2.83 10.80
C LEU A 67 11.63 3.34 9.38
N GLY A 68 10.59 2.83 8.70
CA GLY A 68 10.16 3.35 7.40
C GLY A 68 9.71 4.81 7.49
N ALA A 69 8.85 5.14 8.45
CA ALA A 69 8.41 6.51 8.70
C ALA A 69 9.58 7.46 9.07
N GLN A 70 10.61 6.97 9.75
CA GLN A 70 11.80 7.77 10.10
C GLN A 70 12.74 8.03 8.91
N ARG A 71 12.75 7.15 7.90
CA ARG A 71 13.58 7.33 6.68
C ARG A 71 12.89 8.18 5.62
N ALA A 72 11.57 8.29 5.71
CA ALA A 72 10.72 8.95 4.74
C ALA A 72 10.77 10.48 4.79
#